data_AF-A0AAU2JM81-F1
#
_entry.id   AF-A0AAU2JM81-F1
#
_cell.length_a   1.000
_cell.length_b   1.000
_cell.length_c   1.000
_cell.angle_alpha   90.00
_cell.angle_beta   90.00
_cell.angle_gamma   90.00
#
_symmetry.space_group_name_H-M   'P 1'
#
loop_
_entity.id
_entity.type
_entity.pdbx_description
1 polymer ?
#
loop_
_entity_poly.entity_id
_entity_poly.type
_entity_poly.pdbx_seq_one_letter_code
_entity_poly.pdbx_strand_id
1 'polypeptide(L)'
;MSFTEGYWKNVRKRQTLTMEIEQVPKCPAPHTQVPAVPPQPADLDEPAAQKLHMQLRAAATHIERSVEAFAQMVAAAHQGRIWLALGYSSWREYTEAELNLSGRHTYRLLEYAEVCTGIRETLTELGVPAPFECSPPESNEARPVGHTLPERALRGLKPQLPEVRAELAERVTAAEAAGEDLSNPQAVITHVTDSIAAVREAQEQPEPEELAGDKPDVSAEETAAVVLPSEPRYPRNENAKLLYSLSKIRDHLYGTVERAKKGGFDLKEPTFLTTVASDVELIAQFAAGVPRALRGEQVDQLASVRQLKVVAS
;
A
#
# COMPACT_ATOMS: atom_id res chain seq x y z
N MET A 1 10.57 -19.74 38.57
CA MET A 1 11.65 -18.90 38.00
C MET A 1 11.02 -17.99 36.95
N SER A 2 10.82 -16.72 37.29
CA SER A 2 9.94 -15.79 36.57
C SER A 2 10.69 -15.00 35.48
N PHE A 3 10.01 -14.83 34.34
CA PHE A 3 10.44 -14.18 33.10
C PHE A 3 10.92 -12.72 33.26
N THR A 4 10.68 -12.10 34.42
CA THR A 4 11.00 -10.70 34.71
C THR A 4 12.45 -10.45 35.13
N GLU A 5 13.20 -11.48 35.54
CA GLU A 5 14.55 -11.31 36.10
C GLU A 5 15.66 -11.33 35.02
N GLY A 6 15.38 -11.93 33.86
CA GLY A 6 16.30 -11.95 32.71
C GLY A 6 16.40 -10.62 31.96
N TYR A 7 15.32 -9.83 31.96
CA TYR A 7 15.23 -8.59 31.17
C TYR A 7 16.10 -7.46 31.75
N TRP A 8 16.19 -7.34 33.08
CA TRP A 8 16.96 -6.29 33.75
C TRP A 8 18.48 -6.52 33.75
N LYS A 9 18.95 -7.78 33.61
CA LYS A 9 20.39 -8.07 33.49
C LYS A 9 20.98 -7.62 32.15
N ASN A 10 20.19 -7.57 31.07
CA ASN A 10 20.66 -7.12 29.75
C ASN A 10 20.67 -5.58 29.62
N VAL A 11 19.83 -4.86 30.35
CA VAL A 11 19.82 -3.38 30.35
C VAL A 11 21.04 -2.83 31.10
N ARG A 12 21.46 -3.45 32.22
CA ARG A 12 22.66 -3.03 32.97
C ARG A 12 23.97 -3.26 32.22
N LYS A 13 24.08 -4.34 31.43
CA LYS A 13 25.29 -4.58 30.60
C LYS A 13 25.49 -3.53 29.51
N ARG A 14 24.44 -2.82 29.08
CA ARG A 14 24.56 -1.73 28.09
C ARG A 14 25.00 -0.40 28.70
N GLN A 15 24.75 -0.15 29.99
CA GLN A 15 25.19 1.09 30.65
C GLN A 15 26.68 1.08 31.03
N THR A 16 27.29 -0.08 31.28
CA THR A 16 28.73 -0.18 31.56
C THR A 16 29.62 -0.09 30.33
N LEU A 17 29.05 -0.12 29.11
CA LEU A 17 29.79 -0.02 27.85
C LEU A 17 29.88 1.42 27.31
N THR A 18 29.40 2.41 28.07
CA THR A 18 29.34 3.82 27.64
C THR A 18 30.41 4.71 28.29
N MET A 19 31.30 4.18 29.15
CA MET A 19 32.29 4.99 29.90
C MET A 19 33.76 4.77 29.49
N GLU A 20 34.04 4.12 28.36
CA GLU A 20 35.42 3.85 27.90
C GLU A 20 35.68 4.39 26.47
N ILE A 21 35.17 5.58 26.17
CA ILE A 21 35.50 6.33 24.94
C ILE A 21 35.99 7.73 25.34
N GLU A 22 37.03 7.79 26.17
CA GLU A 22 37.86 8.99 26.33
C GLU A 22 39.28 8.63 25.91
N GLN A 23 39.57 8.86 24.63
CA GLN A 23 40.84 9.34 24.06
C GLN A 23 40.87 9.04 22.56
N VAL A 24 40.12 9.85 21.79
CA VAL A 24 40.22 9.88 20.33
C VAL A 24 41.39 10.80 19.96
N PRO A 25 42.40 10.33 19.21
CA PRO A 25 43.48 11.18 18.74
C PRO A 25 42.93 12.30 17.84
N LYS A 26 43.46 13.50 18.03
CA LYS A 26 43.09 14.74 17.35
C LYS A 26 43.10 14.54 15.83
N CYS A 27 41.91 14.48 15.21
CA CYS A 27 41.75 14.34 13.77
C CYS A 27 42.51 15.46 13.03
N PRO A 28 43.27 15.14 11.97
CA PRO A 28 43.79 16.15 11.06
C PRO A 28 42.63 16.88 10.39
N ALA A 29 42.82 18.18 10.15
CA ALA A 29 41.81 19.07 9.60
C ALA A 29 41.14 18.47 8.34
N PRO A 30 39.81 18.50 8.23
CA PRO A 30 39.14 18.00 7.05
C PRO A 30 39.56 18.86 5.86
N HIS A 31 40.26 18.26 4.91
CA HIS A 31 40.38 18.84 3.58
C HIS A 31 38.97 18.93 3.01
N THR A 32 38.43 20.16 2.97
CA THR A 32 37.15 20.48 2.34
C THR A 32 37.28 20.28 0.83
N GLN A 33 37.27 19.04 0.38
CA GLN A 33 36.84 18.74 -0.99
C GLN A 33 35.33 18.93 -0.98
N VAL A 34 34.89 20.09 -1.47
CA VAL A 34 33.49 20.30 -1.86
C VAL A 34 33.18 19.19 -2.88
N PRO A 35 32.33 18.21 -2.56
CA PRO A 35 32.01 17.16 -3.52
C PRO A 35 31.44 17.84 -4.77
N ALA A 36 32.06 17.57 -5.91
CA ALA A 36 31.61 18.08 -7.20
C ALA A 36 30.11 17.79 -7.32
N VAL A 37 29.32 18.85 -7.55
CA VAL A 37 27.88 18.76 -7.80
C VAL A 37 27.68 17.70 -8.88
N PRO A 38 26.95 16.60 -8.60
CA PRO A 38 26.73 15.59 -9.62
C PRO A 38 26.06 16.25 -10.83
N PRO A 39 26.44 15.85 -12.06
CA PRO A 39 25.81 16.40 -13.26
C PRO A 39 24.30 16.20 -13.14
N GLN A 40 23.53 17.28 -13.33
CA GLN A 40 22.08 17.17 -13.33
C GLN A 40 21.67 16.20 -14.44
N PRO A 41 20.68 15.31 -14.19
CA PRO A 41 20.19 14.42 -15.21
C PRO A 41 19.74 15.26 -16.41
N ALA A 42 20.17 14.87 -17.61
CA ALA A 42 19.76 15.56 -18.82
C ALA A 42 18.23 15.59 -18.92
N ASP A 43 17.68 16.76 -19.29
CA ASP A 43 16.25 16.93 -19.46
C ASP A 43 15.72 15.94 -20.51
N LEU A 44 14.62 15.26 -20.18
CA LEU A 44 13.89 14.42 -21.13
C LEU A 44 13.33 15.30 -22.25
N ASP A 45 13.44 14.85 -23.50
CA ASP A 45 12.74 15.49 -24.61
C ASP A 45 11.22 15.27 -24.49
N GLU A 46 10.45 16.25 -24.97
CA GLU A 46 8.97 16.24 -24.92
C GLU A 46 8.33 14.90 -25.36
N PRO A 47 8.71 14.28 -26.50
CA PRO A 47 8.11 13.01 -26.89
C PRO A 47 8.44 11.85 -25.94
N ALA A 48 9.64 11.80 -25.34
CA ALA A 48 9.95 10.78 -24.34
C ALA A 48 9.21 11.02 -23.03
N ALA A 49 9.03 12.28 -22.63
CA ALA A 49 8.23 12.64 -21.46
C ALA A 49 6.76 12.19 -21.62
N GLN A 50 6.15 12.46 -22.77
CA GLN A 50 4.78 12.02 -23.09
C GLN A 50 4.66 10.49 -23.10
N LYS A 51 5.62 9.80 -23.71
CA LYS A 51 5.66 8.33 -23.71
C LYS A 51 5.75 7.76 -22.30
N LEU A 52 6.65 8.30 -21.46
CA LEU A 52 6.82 7.86 -20.08
C LEU A 52 5.55 8.14 -19.25
N HIS A 53 4.89 9.28 -19.46
CA HIS A 53 3.62 9.61 -18.81
C HIS A 53 2.54 8.56 -19.12
N MET A 54 2.38 8.20 -20.41
CA MET A 54 1.44 7.14 -20.81
C MET A 54 1.77 5.79 -20.17
N GLN A 55 3.06 5.43 -20.11
CA GLN A 55 3.51 4.19 -19.46
C GLN A 55 3.19 4.19 -17.95
N LEU A 56 3.40 5.31 -17.27
CA LEU A 56 3.08 5.45 -15.85
C LEU A 56 1.57 5.35 -15.59
N ARG A 57 0.73 5.96 -16.43
CA ARG A 57 -0.73 5.87 -16.34
C ARG A 57 -1.23 4.44 -16.56
N ALA A 58 -0.65 3.73 -17.53
CA ALA A 58 -0.94 2.32 -17.78
C ALA A 58 -0.53 1.44 -16.59
N ALA A 59 0.67 1.63 -16.05
CA ALA A 59 1.17 0.90 -14.89
C ALA A 59 0.31 1.13 -13.64
N ALA A 60 -0.09 2.38 -13.38
CA ALA A 60 -0.96 2.72 -12.25
C ALA A 60 -2.31 1.99 -12.34
N THR A 61 -2.93 2.00 -13.52
CA THR A 61 -4.19 1.26 -13.75
C THR A 61 -4.01 -0.24 -13.54
N HIS A 62 -2.90 -0.81 -14.03
CA HIS A 62 -2.61 -2.23 -13.84
C HIS A 62 -2.47 -2.61 -12.35
N ILE A 63 -1.81 -1.75 -11.56
CA ILE A 63 -1.69 -1.93 -10.11
C ILE A 63 -3.06 -1.90 -9.44
N GLU A 64 -3.92 -0.93 -9.78
CA GLU A 64 -5.27 -0.83 -9.20
C GLU A 64 -6.11 -2.08 -9.49
N ARG A 65 -6.12 -2.57 -10.73
CA ARG A 65 -6.80 -3.83 -11.08
C ARG A 65 -6.26 -5.02 -10.30
N SER A 66 -4.93 -5.08 -10.14
CA SER A 66 -4.28 -6.16 -9.38
C SER A 66 -4.66 -6.12 -7.90
N VAL A 67 -4.77 -4.92 -7.32
CA VAL A 67 -5.22 -4.73 -5.93
C VAL A 67 -6.67 -5.16 -5.76
N GLU A 68 -7.57 -4.83 -6.70
CA GLU A 68 -8.96 -5.29 -6.67
C GLU A 68 -9.06 -6.81 -6.77
N ALA A 69 -8.40 -7.42 -7.77
CA ALA A 69 -8.39 -8.86 -7.92
C ALA A 69 -7.84 -9.57 -6.67
N PHE A 70 -6.76 -9.03 -6.10
CA PHE A 70 -6.19 -9.55 -4.85
C PHE A 70 -7.16 -9.42 -3.67
N ALA A 71 -7.82 -8.27 -3.52
CA ALA A 71 -8.82 -8.06 -2.47
C ALA A 71 -9.99 -9.06 -2.59
N GLN A 72 -10.46 -9.35 -3.80
CA GLN A 72 -11.50 -10.35 -4.05
C GLN A 72 -11.04 -11.77 -3.69
N MET A 73 -9.79 -12.14 -4.03
CA MET A 73 -9.22 -13.42 -3.59
C MET A 73 -9.10 -13.50 -2.07
N VAL A 74 -8.71 -12.41 -1.40
CA VAL A 74 -8.65 -12.33 0.06
C VAL A 74 -10.05 -12.49 0.67
N ALA A 75 -11.08 -11.88 0.08
CA ALA A 75 -12.46 -12.05 0.50
C ALA A 75 -12.95 -13.49 0.34
N ALA A 76 -12.70 -14.12 -0.81
CA ALA A 76 -13.04 -15.52 -1.06
C ALA A 76 -12.32 -16.47 -0.08
N ALA A 77 -11.00 -16.26 0.13
CA ALA A 77 -10.21 -17.00 1.10
C ALA A 77 -10.76 -16.83 2.53
N HIS A 78 -11.19 -15.62 2.87
CA HIS A 78 -11.73 -15.33 4.18
C HIS A 78 -13.09 -16.02 4.40
N GLN A 79 -13.99 -15.92 3.42
CA GLN A 79 -15.31 -16.56 3.44
C GLN A 79 -15.19 -18.09 3.50
N GLY A 80 -14.26 -18.67 2.73
CA GLY A 80 -13.96 -20.10 2.74
C GLY A 80 -13.22 -20.58 3.98
N ARG A 81 -12.86 -19.68 4.90
CA ARG A 81 -12.10 -19.98 6.13
C ARG A 81 -10.83 -20.79 5.86
N ILE A 82 -10.08 -20.43 4.81
CA ILE A 82 -8.90 -21.19 4.33
C ILE A 82 -7.88 -21.46 5.44
N TRP A 83 -7.75 -20.53 6.38
CA TRP A 83 -6.81 -20.65 7.50
C TRP A 83 -7.13 -21.86 8.40
N LEU A 84 -8.41 -22.20 8.60
CA LEU A 84 -8.79 -23.38 9.39
C LEU A 84 -8.45 -24.66 8.64
N ALA A 85 -8.68 -24.69 7.33
CA ALA A 85 -8.34 -25.84 6.48
C ALA A 85 -6.83 -26.10 6.43
N LEU A 86 -6.03 -25.05 6.52
CA LEU A 86 -4.57 -25.12 6.56
C LEU A 86 -3.99 -25.27 7.98
N GLY A 87 -4.83 -25.34 9.02
CA GLY A 87 -4.41 -25.61 10.40
C GLY A 87 -3.96 -24.39 11.21
N TYR A 88 -4.19 -23.16 10.74
CA TYR A 88 -3.96 -21.95 11.52
C TYR A 88 -5.12 -21.70 12.48
N SER A 89 -4.81 -21.18 13.67
CA SER A 89 -5.81 -20.91 14.71
C SER A 89 -6.69 -19.70 14.43
N SER A 90 -6.20 -18.76 13.60
CA SER A 90 -6.92 -17.53 13.28
C SER A 90 -6.56 -16.99 11.89
N TRP A 91 -7.45 -16.16 11.35
CA TRP A 91 -7.21 -15.43 10.10
C TRP A 91 -5.93 -14.60 10.16
N ARG A 92 -5.69 -13.90 11.27
CA ARG A 92 -4.52 -13.04 11.45
C ARG A 92 -3.22 -13.83 11.34
N GLU A 93 -3.14 -14.97 12.02
CA GLU A 93 -1.98 -15.86 12.00
C GLU A 93 -1.65 -16.31 10.57
N TYR A 94 -2.67 -16.76 9.83
CA TYR A 94 -2.53 -17.12 8.42
C TYR A 94 -2.03 -15.94 7.57
N THR A 95 -2.62 -14.76 7.70
CA THR A 95 -2.23 -13.61 6.86
C THR A 95 -0.82 -13.09 7.16
N GLU A 96 -0.37 -13.18 8.41
CA GLU A 96 0.99 -12.78 8.79
C GLU A 96 2.01 -13.83 8.32
N ALA A 97 1.69 -15.13 8.42
CA ALA A 97 2.58 -16.22 8.03
C ALA A 97 2.71 -16.39 6.51
N GLU A 98 1.58 -16.42 5.80
CA GLU A 98 1.53 -16.77 4.38
C GLU A 98 1.57 -15.56 3.46
N LEU A 99 0.87 -14.48 3.81
CA LEU A 99 0.75 -13.29 2.96
C LEU A 99 1.74 -12.18 3.34
N ASN A 100 2.41 -12.28 4.50
CA ASN A 100 3.23 -11.21 5.07
C ASN A 100 2.47 -9.88 5.20
N LEU A 101 1.16 -9.95 5.47
CA LEU A 101 0.28 -8.80 5.64
C LEU A 101 -0.16 -8.70 7.09
N SER A 102 -0.20 -7.47 7.61
CA SER A 102 -0.80 -7.22 8.92
C SER A 102 -2.31 -7.50 8.88
N GLY A 103 -2.87 -8.01 10.00
CA GLY A 103 -4.32 -8.20 10.11
C GLY A 103 -5.13 -6.94 9.79
N ARG A 104 -4.66 -5.74 10.20
CA ARG A 104 -5.34 -4.47 9.86
C ARG A 104 -5.43 -4.23 8.36
N HIS A 105 -4.37 -4.56 7.62
CA HIS A 105 -4.35 -4.37 6.17
C HIS A 105 -5.26 -5.39 5.48
N THR A 106 -5.28 -6.64 5.93
CA THR A 106 -6.17 -7.66 5.34
C THR A 106 -7.64 -7.37 5.60
N TYR A 107 -8.01 -6.88 6.78
CA TYR A 107 -9.39 -6.41 7.02
C TYR A 107 -9.77 -5.22 6.13
N ARG A 108 -8.85 -4.30 5.83
CA ARG A 108 -9.11 -3.22 4.85
C ARG A 108 -9.34 -3.75 3.44
N LEU A 109 -8.62 -4.79 3.03
CA LEU A 109 -8.86 -5.46 1.75
C LEU A 109 -10.24 -6.12 1.71
N LEU A 110 -10.69 -6.70 2.82
CA LEU A 110 -12.05 -7.24 2.93
C LEU A 110 -13.12 -6.15 2.78
N GLU A 111 -12.95 -5.02 3.48
CA GLU A 111 -13.85 -3.85 3.33
C GLU A 111 -13.87 -3.33 1.89
N TYR A 112 -12.70 -3.22 1.27
CA TYR A 112 -12.57 -2.78 -0.12
C TYR A 112 -13.29 -3.74 -1.08
N ALA A 113 -13.08 -5.05 -0.93
CA ALA A 113 -13.75 -6.06 -1.76
C ALA A 113 -15.27 -6.01 -1.60
N GLU A 114 -15.77 -5.84 -0.38
CA GLU A 114 -17.21 -5.73 -0.08
C GLU A 114 -17.84 -4.50 -0.74
N VAL A 115 -17.19 -3.34 -0.69
CA VAL A 115 -17.64 -2.12 -1.38
C VAL A 115 -17.66 -2.34 -2.90
N CYS A 116 -16.60 -2.88 -3.48
CA CYS A 116 -16.56 -3.18 -4.92
C CYS A 116 -17.68 -4.14 -5.32
N THR A 117 -17.93 -5.19 -4.53
CA THR A 117 -19.02 -6.15 -4.77
C THR A 117 -20.39 -5.47 -4.68
N GLY A 118 -20.66 -4.65 -3.68
CA GLY A 118 -21.95 -3.97 -3.54
C GLY A 118 -22.24 -2.99 -4.68
N ILE A 119 -21.23 -2.27 -5.17
CA ILE A 119 -21.35 -1.41 -6.36
C ILE A 119 -21.63 -2.27 -7.60
N ARG A 120 -20.91 -3.40 -7.76
CA ARG A 120 -21.10 -4.33 -8.89
C ARG A 120 -22.49 -4.94 -8.93
N GLU A 121 -22.99 -5.38 -7.78
CA GLU A 121 -24.34 -5.95 -7.64
C GLU A 121 -25.38 -4.93 -8.05
N THR A 122 -25.25 -3.67 -7.62
CA THR A 122 -26.16 -2.58 -8.00
C THR A 122 -26.18 -2.35 -9.51
N LEU A 123 -25.02 -2.28 -10.16
CA LEU A 123 -24.95 -2.14 -11.61
C LEU A 123 -25.58 -3.35 -12.34
N THR A 124 -25.37 -4.55 -11.81
CA THR A 124 -25.95 -5.79 -12.36
C THR A 124 -27.47 -5.82 -12.21
N GLU A 125 -27.99 -5.38 -11.05
CA GLU A 125 -29.43 -5.23 -10.77
C GLU A 125 -30.09 -4.26 -11.74
N LEU A 126 -29.35 -3.24 -12.20
CA LEU A 126 -29.79 -2.24 -13.18
C LEU A 126 -29.57 -2.69 -14.65
N GLY A 127 -29.06 -3.90 -14.88
CA GLY A 127 -28.77 -4.40 -16.22
C GLY A 127 -27.58 -3.72 -16.92
N VAL A 128 -26.77 -2.95 -16.19
CA VAL A 128 -25.58 -2.27 -16.70
C VAL A 128 -24.38 -3.21 -16.58
N PRO A 129 -23.62 -3.45 -17.66
CA PRO A 129 -22.42 -4.27 -17.59
C PRO A 129 -21.41 -3.62 -16.64
N ALA A 130 -20.98 -4.35 -15.61
CA ALA A 130 -20.04 -3.82 -14.64
C ALA A 130 -18.67 -3.54 -15.30
N PRO A 131 -18.13 -2.31 -15.22
CA PRO A 131 -16.92 -1.93 -15.95
C PRO A 131 -15.62 -2.54 -15.38
N PHE A 132 -15.67 -3.14 -14.19
CA PHE A 132 -14.52 -3.64 -13.42
C PHE A 132 -14.60 -5.15 -13.14
N GLU A 133 -15.02 -5.96 -14.11
CA GLU A 133 -14.92 -7.42 -13.96
C GLU A 133 -13.48 -7.84 -13.61
N CYS A 134 -13.33 -8.52 -12.48
CA CYS A 134 -12.12 -9.25 -12.12
C CYS A 134 -12.00 -10.49 -13.02
N SER A 135 -11.62 -10.31 -14.27
CA SER A 135 -11.03 -11.42 -15.00
C SER A 135 -9.69 -11.77 -14.35
N PRO A 136 -9.36 -13.06 -14.17
CA PRO A 136 -8.07 -13.47 -13.64
C PRO A 136 -6.94 -12.84 -14.49
N PRO A 137 -5.77 -12.55 -13.90
CA PRO A 137 -4.68 -11.87 -14.58
C PRO A 137 -4.15 -12.59 -15.84
N GLU A 138 -4.59 -13.82 -16.10
CA GLU A 138 -4.21 -14.63 -17.25
C GLU A 138 -4.93 -14.24 -18.55
N SER A 139 -6.07 -13.55 -18.49
CA SER A 139 -6.71 -13.02 -19.70
C SER A 139 -5.98 -11.76 -20.17
N ASN A 140 -4.98 -11.94 -21.02
CA ASN A 140 -4.14 -10.91 -21.66
C ASN A 140 -4.91 -10.00 -22.65
N GLU A 141 -6.23 -9.89 -22.50
CA GLU A 141 -7.03 -8.99 -23.32
C GLU A 141 -6.84 -7.57 -22.81
N ALA A 142 -6.32 -6.71 -23.69
CA ALA A 142 -6.05 -5.30 -23.45
C ALA A 142 -7.36 -4.53 -23.21
N ARG A 143 -7.97 -4.69 -22.04
CA ARG A 143 -9.11 -3.87 -21.60
C ARG A 143 -8.64 -2.42 -21.39
N PRO A 144 -9.38 -1.41 -21.87
CA PRO A 144 -8.90 -0.04 -21.90
C PRO A 144 -8.48 0.45 -20.51
N VAL A 145 -7.39 1.22 -20.50
CA VAL A 145 -6.76 1.79 -19.30
C VAL A 145 -7.71 2.80 -18.65
N GLY A 146 -7.92 2.72 -17.34
CA GLY A 146 -8.72 3.70 -16.57
C GLY A 146 -10.01 3.20 -15.93
N HIS A 147 -10.29 1.89 -15.92
CA HIS A 147 -11.60 1.37 -15.49
C HIS A 147 -11.75 0.96 -14.01
N THR A 148 -10.85 1.40 -13.13
CA THR A 148 -10.83 0.99 -11.71
C THR A 148 -11.13 2.13 -10.76
N LEU A 149 -11.89 1.83 -9.71
CA LEU A 149 -12.13 2.76 -8.61
C LEU A 149 -10.90 2.77 -7.68
N PRO A 150 -10.25 3.92 -7.46
CA PRO A 150 -9.05 3.96 -6.64
C PRO A 150 -9.37 3.57 -5.19
N GLU A 151 -8.53 2.73 -4.58
CA GLU A 151 -8.69 2.26 -3.18
C GLU A 151 -8.96 3.42 -2.21
N ARG A 152 -8.31 4.56 -2.44
CA ARG A 152 -8.47 5.77 -1.63
C ARG A 152 -9.89 6.34 -1.70
N ALA A 153 -10.56 6.26 -2.84
CA ALA A 153 -11.95 6.71 -2.97
C ALA A 153 -12.90 5.79 -2.23
N LEU A 154 -12.62 4.49 -2.18
CA LEU A 154 -13.49 3.50 -1.52
C LEU A 154 -13.20 3.32 -0.03
N ARG A 155 -12.13 3.93 0.48
CA ARG A 155 -11.76 3.83 1.89
C ARG A 155 -12.82 4.46 2.79
N GLY A 156 -13.25 3.72 3.80
CA GLY A 156 -14.23 4.18 4.80
C GLY A 156 -15.66 4.24 4.28
N LEU A 157 -15.91 3.73 3.08
CA LEU A 157 -17.19 3.84 2.39
C LEU A 157 -18.16 2.71 2.77
N LYS A 158 -17.68 1.65 3.42
CA LYS A 158 -18.49 0.51 3.86
C LYS A 158 -19.73 0.92 4.68
N PRO A 159 -19.65 1.82 5.67
CA PRO A 159 -20.85 2.27 6.41
C PRO A 159 -21.85 3.04 5.56
N GLN A 160 -21.40 3.64 4.45
CA GLN A 160 -22.17 4.49 3.53
C GLN A 160 -22.61 3.74 2.27
N LEU A 161 -22.33 2.43 2.21
CA LEU A 161 -22.57 1.63 1.02
C LEU A 161 -24.06 1.62 0.62
N PRO A 162 -25.03 1.51 1.54
CA PRO A 162 -26.45 1.59 1.19
C PRO A 162 -26.83 2.90 0.49
N GLU A 163 -26.34 4.03 1.00
CA GLU A 163 -26.61 5.37 0.44
C GLU A 163 -25.97 5.52 -0.94
N VAL A 164 -24.73 5.04 -1.10
CA VAL A 164 -24.02 5.07 -2.39
C VAL A 164 -24.73 4.19 -3.43
N ARG A 165 -25.25 3.03 -3.03
CA ARG A 165 -26.05 2.18 -3.92
C ARG A 165 -27.34 2.86 -4.36
N ALA A 166 -28.02 3.54 -3.44
CA ALA A 166 -29.26 4.28 -3.74
C ALA A 166 -29.00 5.44 -4.72
N GLU A 167 -28.01 6.28 -4.43
CA GLU A 167 -27.59 7.40 -5.28
C GLU A 167 -27.15 6.92 -6.67
N LEU A 168 -26.39 5.83 -6.73
CA LEU A 168 -25.95 5.22 -7.98
C LEU A 168 -27.14 4.73 -8.80
N ALA A 169 -28.11 4.06 -8.17
CA ALA A 169 -29.29 3.57 -8.85
C ALA A 169 -30.14 4.70 -9.42
N GLU A 170 -30.31 5.79 -8.68
CA GLU A 170 -31.01 6.99 -9.16
C GLU A 170 -30.30 7.61 -10.37
N ARG A 171 -28.98 7.83 -10.28
CA ARG A 171 -28.20 8.42 -11.37
C ARG A 171 -28.19 7.59 -12.64
N VAL A 172 -27.98 6.28 -12.50
CA VAL A 172 -27.97 5.37 -13.66
C VAL A 172 -29.34 5.33 -14.32
N THR A 173 -30.43 5.29 -13.54
CA THR A 173 -31.80 5.34 -14.10
C THR A 173 -32.07 6.68 -14.80
N ALA A 174 -31.61 7.79 -14.24
CA ALA A 174 -31.73 9.12 -14.86
C ALA A 174 -30.90 9.23 -16.15
N ALA A 175 -29.70 8.67 -16.18
CA ALA A 175 -28.83 8.61 -17.35
C ALA A 175 -29.46 7.78 -18.48
N GLU A 176 -30.04 6.62 -18.15
CA GLU A 176 -30.78 5.79 -19.10
C GLU A 176 -31.99 6.55 -19.68
N ALA A 177 -32.76 7.23 -18.83
CA ALA A 177 -33.89 8.06 -19.27
C ALA A 177 -33.47 9.24 -20.17
N ALA A 178 -32.25 9.75 -19.99
CA ALA A 178 -31.65 10.78 -20.84
C ALA A 178 -31.06 10.22 -22.16
N GLY A 179 -31.05 8.90 -22.35
CA GLY A 179 -30.49 8.24 -23.53
C GLY A 179 -28.96 8.19 -23.54
N GLU A 180 -28.32 8.23 -22.37
CA GLU A 180 -26.87 8.09 -22.26
C GLU A 180 -26.41 6.66 -22.59
N ASP A 181 -25.26 6.52 -23.27
CA ASP A 181 -24.68 5.21 -23.58
C ASP A 181 -24.00 4.60 -22.35
N LEU A 182 -24.77 3.85 -21.56
CA LEU A 182 -24.30 3.09 -20.41
C LEU A 182 -23.48 1.84 -20.79
N SER A 183 -23.33 1.53 -22.08
CA SER A 183 -22.38 0.51 -22.55
C SER A 183 -20.94 1.01 -22.47
N ASN A 184 -20.75 2.33 -22.41
CA ASN A 184 -19.43 2.93 -22.25
C ASN A 184 -18.95 2.78 -20.80
N PRO A 185 -17.90 1.99 -20.52
CA PRO A 185 -17.41 1.76 -19.16
C PRO A 185 -16.95 3.07 -18.48
N GLN A 186 -16.52 4.07 -19.26
CA GLN A 186 -16.12 5.36 -18.70
C GLN A 186 -17.31 6.17 -18.18
N ALA A 187 -18.45 6.10 -18.85
CA ALA A 187 -19.66 6.79 -18.41
C ALA A 187 -20.14 6.20 -17.07
N VAL A 188 -20.18 4.86 -16.98
CA VAL A 188 -20.55 4.15 -15.74
C VAL A 188 -19.62 4.51 -14.59
N ILE A 189 -18.31 4.58 -14.83
CA ILE A 189 -17.35 4.98 -13.78
C ILE A 189 -17.58 6.40 -13.31
N THR A 190 -17.85 7.33 -14.22
CA THR A 190 -18.20 8.72 -13.87
C THR A 190 -19.41 8.74 -12.95
N HIS A 191 -20.48 8.01 -13.28
CA HIS A 191 -21.66 7.91 -12.41
C HIS A 191 -21.34 7.32 -11.04
N VAL A 192 -20.51 6.29 -10.96
CA VAL A 192 -20.07 5.71 -9.68
C VAL A 192 -19.24 6.71 -8.87
N THR A 193 -18.27 7.39 -9.49
CA THR A 193 -17.43 8.37 -8.79
C THR A 193 -18.23 9.57 -8.31
N ASP A 194 -19.21 10.02 -9.11
CA ASP A 194 -20.07 11.14 -8.75
C ASP A 194 -21.05 10.76 -7.64
N SER A 195 -21.55 9.53 -7.63
CA SER A 195 -22.37 8.99 -6.53
C SER A 195 -21.60 8.97 -5.22
N ILE A 196 -20.35 8.50 -5.26
CA ILE A 196 -19.44 8.48 -4.11
C ILE A 196 -19.16 9.91 -3.62
N ALA A 197 -18.92 10.84 -4.54
CA ALA A 197 -18.68 12.23 -4.19
C ALA A 197 -19.90 12.88 -3.54
N ALA A 198 -21.10 12.67 -4.09
CA ALA A 198 -22.35 13.22 -3.58
C ALA A 198 -22.65 12.74 -2.16
N VAL A 199 -22.53 11.43 -1.88
CA VAL A 199 -22.75 10.90 -0.52
C VAL A 199 -21.75 11.44 0.48
N ARG A 200 -20.49 11.64 0.07
CA ARG A 200 -19.47 12.24 0.94
C ARG A 200 -19.77 13.70 1.25
N GLU A 201 -20.14 14.48 0.23
CA GLU A 201 -20.49 15.88 0.40
C GLU A 201 -21.70 16.04 1.33
N ALA A 202 -22.72 15.20 1.18
CA ALA A 202 -23.90 15.20 2.05
C ALA A 202 -23.58 14.92 3.53
N GLN A 203 -22.49 14.18 3.82
CA GLN A 203 -22.05 13.94 5.21
C GLN A 203 -21.14 15.03 5.78
N GLU A 204 -20.47 15.79 4.93
CA GLU A 204 -19.63 16.91 5.36
C GLU A 204 -20.44 18.19 5.60
N GLN A 205 -21.63 18.30 5.02
CA GLN A 205 -22.54 19.41 5.33
C GLN A 205 -23.00 19.27 6.80
N PRO A 206 -22.68 20.25 7.67
CA PRO A 206 -23.20 20.24 9.03
C PRO A 206 -24.72 20.31 8.94
N GLU A 207 -25.42 19.46 9.70
CA GLU A 207 -26.85 19.64 9.87
C GLU A 207 -27.11 21.11 10.21
N PRO A 208 -28.09 21.78 9.55
CA PRO A 208 -28.37 23.17 9.86
C PRO A 208 -28.60 23.25 11.35
N GLU A 209 -27.84 24.12 12.03
CA GLU A 209 -28.09 24.48 13.43
C GLU A 209 -29.58 24.79 13.53
N GLU A 210 -30.33 23.81 14.04
CA GLU A 210 -31.71 23.98 14.43
C GLU A 210 -31.62 25.09 15.48
N LEU A 211 -32.03 26.30 15.09
CA LEU A 211 -32.02 27.53 15.89
C LEU A 211 -32.43 27.18 17.30
N ALA A 212 -31.42 26.95 18.15
CA ALA A 212 -31.61 26.54 19.51
C ALA A 212 -32.35 27.69 20.17
N GLY A 213 -33.62 27.44 20.45
CA GLY A 213 -34.48 28.36 21.17
C GLY A 213 -33.74 28.88 22.39
N ASP A 214 -33.65 30.20 22.43
CA ASP A 214 -33.40 31.07 23.56
C ASP A 214 -33.44 30.33 24.91
N LYS A 215 -32.27 30.02 25.45
CA LYS A 215 -32.09 29.73 26.87
C LYS A 215 -31.28 30.86 27.48
N PRO A 216 -31.77 31.48 28.57
CA PRO A 216 -31.10 32.62 29.17
C PRO A 216 -29.82 32.18 29.87
N ASP A 217 -28.76 32.88 29.49
CA ASP A 217 -27.62 33.35 30.28
C ASP A 217 -27.42 32.68 31.65
N VAL A 218 -26.45 31.77 31.74
CA VAL A 218 -25.81 31.41 33.01
C VAL A 218 -24.30 31.34 32.80
N SER A 219 -23.66 32.42 33.24
CA SER A 219 -22.35 32.48 33.92
C SER A 219 -21.11 31.94 33.20
N ALA A 220 -20.28 32.90 32.84
CA ALA A 220 -18.86 32.78 32.57
C ALA A 220 -18.10 32.02 33.68
N GLU A 221 -17.41 30.95 33.31
CA GLU A 221 -16.19 30.49 33.98
C GLU A 221 -15.16 30.06 32.92
N GLU A 222 -14.23 30.98 32.70
CA GLU A 222 -12.80 30.80 32.50
C GLU A 222 -12.27 29.35 32.39
N THR A 223 -12.06 28.87 31.17
CA THR A 223 -11.13 27.75 30.90
C THR A 223 -9.98 28.22 30.04
N ALA A 224 -8.80 28.28 30.67
CA ALA A 224 -7.52 28.59 30.08
C ALA A 224 -7.17 27.67 28.90
N ALA A 225 -6.77 28.27 27.78
CA ALA A 225 -6.20 27.58 26.65
C ALA A 225 -4.85 26.95 27.04
N VAL A 226 -4.81 25.62 27.13
CA VAL A 226 -3.58 24.85 27.17
C VAL A 226 -2.97 24.88 25.76
N VAL A 227 -1.98 25.75 25.57
CA VAL A 227 -1.08 25.72 24.41
C VAL A 227 -0.25 24.44 24.52
N LEU A 228 -0.64 23.40 23.80
CA LEU A 228 0.19 22.22 23.62
C LEU A 228 1.42 22.58 22.77
N PRO A 229 2.64 22.20 23.20
CA PRO A 229 3.83 22.38 22.38
C PRO A 229 3.69 21.56 21.09
N SER A 230 3.84 22.24 19.96
CA SER A 230 3.86 21.65 18.63
C SER A 230 4.96 20.58 18.54
N GLU A 231 4.55 19.34 18.27
CA GLU A 231 5.48 18.24 18.01
C GLU A 231 6.46 18.59 16.87
N PRO A 232 7.73 18.14 16.96
CA PRO A 232 8.68 18.34 15.87
C PRO A 232 8.17 17.63 14.62
N ARG A 233 7.81 18.41 13.60
CA ARG A 233 7.53 17.91 12.25
C ARG A 233 8.81 17.30 11.69
N TYR A 234 8.93 15.98 11.78
CA TYR A 234 9.98 15.25 11.06
C TYR A 234 9.79 15.44 9.55
N PRO A 235 10.84 15.79 8.79
CA PRO A 235 10.75 15.88 7.34
C PRO A 235 10.33 14.52 6.79
N ARG A 236 9.28 14.55 5.96
CA ARG A 236 8.66 13.40 5.29
C ARG A 236 9.65 12.83 4.26
N ASN A 237 10.64 12.08 4.73
CA ASN A 237 11.71 11.56 3.90
C ASN A 237 11.20 10.35 3.09
N GLU A 238 10.90 10.56 1.81
CA GLU A 238 10.51 9.49 0.88
C GLU A 238 11.56 8.36 0.82
N ASN A 239 12.83 8.66 1.12
CA ASN A 239 13.88 7.66 1.24
C ASN A 239 13.68 6.72 2.43
N ALA A 240 13.03 7.15 3.51
CA ALA A 240 12.74 6.28 4.65
C ALA A 240 11.66 5.23 4.30
N LYS A 241 10.69 5.58 3.45
CA LYS A 241 9.70 4.63 2.92
C LYS A 241 10.37 3.64 1.97
N LEU A 242 11.27 4.09 1.11
CA LEU A 242 12.01 3.24 0.19
C LEU A 242 12.94 2.25 0.93
N LEU A 243 13.69 2.71 1.93
CA LEU A 243 14.53 1.85 2.76
C LEU A 243 13.72 0.83 3.56
N TYR A 244 12.53 1.22 4.04
CA TYR A 244 11.60 0.31 4.71
C TYR A 244 11.07 -0.79 3.75
N SER A 245 10.67 -0.41 2.54
CA SER A 245 10.24 -1.38 1.51
C SER A 245 11.35 -2.34 1.11
N LEU A 246 12.59 -1.86 0.97
CA LEU A 246 13.75 -2.70 0.67
C LEU A 246 14.09 -3.67 1.81
N SER A 247 13.99 -3.23 3.06
CA SER A 247 14.17 -4.13 4.21
C SER A 247 13.12 -5.25 4.18
N LYS A 248 11.87 -4.93 3.83
CA LYS A 248 10.79 -5.91 3.74
C LYS A 248 11.00 -6.93 2.62
N ILE A 249 11.46 -6.50 1.43
CA ILE A 249 11.79 -7.42 0.33
C ILE A 249 12.97 -8.32 0.70
N ARG A 250 14.02 -7.76 1.33
CA ARG A 250 15.15 -8.54 1.84
C ARG A 250 14.70 -9.58 2.85
N ASP A 251 13.93 -9.18 3.86
CA ASP A 251 13.49 -10.08 4.92
C ASP A 251 12.58 -11.20 4.36
N HIS A 252 11.78 -10.89 3.34
CA HIS A 252 10.99 -11.88 2.60
C HIS A 252 11.88 -12.89 1.86
N LEU A 253 12.88 -12.44 1.11
CA LEU A 253 13.82 -13.31 0.39
C LEU A 253 14.62 -14.21 1.34
N TYR A 254 15.11 -13.67 2.46
CA TYR A 254 15.78 -14.47 3.49
C TYR A 254 14.85 -15.51 4.10
N GLY A 255 13.59 -15.15 4.39
CA GLY A 255 12.59 -16.09 4.89
C GLY A 255 12.29 -17.22 3.89
N THR A 256 12.18 -16.89 2.61
CA THR A 256 11.93 -17.86 1.54
C THR A 256 13.10 -18.82 1.34
N VAL A 257 14.34 -18.33 1.36
CA VAL A 257 15.56 -19.17 1.28
C VAL A 257 15.70 -20.06 2.52
N GLU A 258 15.46 -19.54 3.72
CA GLU A 258 15.53 -20.33 4.96
C GLU A 258 14.44 -21.40 5.06
N ARG A 259 13.24 -21.15 4.52
CA ARG A 259 12.18 -22.18 4.42
C ARG A 259 12.55 -23.28 3.43
N ALA A 260 13.15 -22.93 2.30
CA ALA A 260 13.64 -23.91 1.34
C ALA A 260 14.77 -24.78 1.93
N LYS A 261 15.71 -24.20 2.68
CA LYS A 261 16.77 -24.94 3.40
C LYS A 261 16.23 -25.92 4.45
N LYS A 262 15.09 -25.61 5.07
CA LYS A 262 14.43 -26.48 6.05
C LYS A 262 13.65 -27.64 5.42
N GLY A 263 13.76 -27.84 4.11
CA GLY A 263 13.20 -28.99 3.40
C GLY A 263 11.73 -28.85 3.00
N GLY A 264 11.17 -27.64 3.03
CA GLY A 264 9.77 -27.39 2.69
C GLY A 264 9.49 -27.14 1.20
N PHE A 265 10.52 -26.96 0.36
CA PHE A 265 10.38 -26.67 -1.07
C PHE A 265 11.49 -27.36 -1.87
N ASP A 266 11.14 -27.92 -3.03
CA ASP A 266 12.14 -28.37 -4.01
C ASP A 266 12.73 -27.14 -4.69
N LEU A 267 14.01 -26.87 -4.43
CA LEU A 267 14.75 -25.74 -5.02
C LEU A 267 14.84 -25.82 -6.56
N LYS A 268 14.47 -26.94 -7.16
CA LYS A 268 14.39 -27.13 -8.62
C LYS A 268 13.01 -26.83 -9.20
N GLU A 269 12.02 -26.51 -8.36
CA GLU A 269 10.67 -26.23 -8.83
C GLU A 269 10.68 -24.91 -9.65
N PRO A 270 10.20 -24.95 -10.92
CA PRO A 270 10.37 -23.83 -11.84
C PRO A 270 9.67 -22.55 -11.36
N THR A 271 8.54 -22.68 -10.65
CA THR A 271 7.80 -21.58 -10.02
C THR A 271 8.62 -20.87 -8.96
N PHE A 272 9.30 -21.61 -8.08
CA PHE A 272 10.19 -21.04 -7.06
C PHE A 272 11.35 -20.25 -7.69
N LEU A 273 11.97 -20.82 -8.73
CA LEU A 273 13.07 -20.17 -9.44
C LEU A 273 12.61 -18.91 -10.18
N THR A 274 11.40 -18.89 -10.75
CA THR A 274 10.86 -17.69 -11.39
C THR A 274 10.56 -16.58 -10.40
N THR A 275 9.97 -16.86 -9.23
CA THR A 275 9.68 -15.85 -8.21
C THR A 275 10.97 -15.24 -7.65
N VAL A 276 11.95 -16.07 -7.30
CA VAL A 276 13.25 -15.60 -6.80
C VAL A 276 14.01 -14.82 -7.88
N ALA A 277 13.95 -15.25 -9.16
CA ALA A 277 14.58 -14.53 -10.26
C ALA A 277 13.94 -13.16 -10.50
N SER A 278 12.61 -13.08 -10.49
CA SER A 278 11.87 -11.82 -10.62
C SER A 278 12.16 -10.85 -9.48
N ASP A 279 12.22 -11.33 -8.24
CA ASP A 279 12.53 -10.50 -7.07
C ASP A 279 13.98 -9.98 -7.11
N VAL A 280 14.93 -10.83 -7.50
CA VAL A 280 16.35 -10.45 -7.68
C VAL A 280 16.51 -9.44 -8.81
N GLU A 281 15.74 -9.57 -9.89
CA GLU A 281 15.77 -8.64 -11.02
C GLU A 281 15.16 -7.28 -10.67
N LEU A 282 14.04 -7.27 -9.91
CA LEU A 282 13.45 -6.06 -9.34
C LEU A 282 14.43 -5.31 -8.43
N ILE A 283 15.14 -6.04 -7.54
CA ILE A 283 16.16 -5.47 -6.67
C ILE A 283 17.34 -4.91 -7.48
N ALA A 284 17.78 -5.62 -8.54
CA ALA A 284 18.89 -5.20 -9.38
C ALA A 284 18.57 -3.97 -10.23
N GLN A 285 17.37 -3.91 -10.83
CA GLN A 285 16.89 -2.74 -11.58
C GLN A 285 16.75 -1.53 -10.66
N PHE A 286 16.25 -1.74 -9.44
CA PHE A 286 16.16 -0.67 -8.44
C PHE A 286 17.54 -0.19 -7.98
N ALA A 287 18.47 -1.10 -7.65
CA ALA A 287 19.84 -0.75 -7.24
C ALA A 287 20.63 -0.03 -8.34
N ALA A 288 20.31 -0.28 -9.61
CA ALA A 288 20.89 0.44 -10.75
C ALA A 288 20.40 1.91 -10.83
N GLY A 289 19.16 2.18 -10.41
CA GLY A 289 18.58 3.53 -10.36
C GLY A 289 19.00 4.37 -9.14
N VAL A 290 19.56 3.76 -8.09
CA VAL A 290 20.02 4.48 -6.90
C VAL A 290 21.43 5.05 -7.10
N PRO A 291 21.62 6.39 -6.95
CA PRO A 291 22.93 7.02 -7.04
C PRO A 291 23.93 6.38 -6.06
N ARG A 292 25.16 6.09 -6.52
CA ARG A 292 26.22 5.43 -5.71
C ARG A 292 26.47 6.10 -4.36
N ALA A 293 26.33 7.42 -4.27
CA ALA A 293 26.52 8.18 -3.03
C ALA A 293 25.47 7.88 -1.93
N LEU A 294 24.33 7.28 -2.31
CA LEU A 294 23.27 6.85 -1.40
C LEU A 294 23.26 5.32 -1.18
N ARG A 295 24.17 4.59 -1.82
CA ARG A 295 24.35 3.16 -1.58
C ARG A 295 25.13 3.00 -0.28
N GLY A 296 24.43 2.71 0.80
CA GLY A 296 25.08 2.14 1.98
C GLY A 296 25.63 0.75 1.66
N GLU A 297 26.51 0.24 2.52
CA GLU A 297 27.12 -1.10 2.45
C GLU A 297 26.08 -2.23 2.19
N GLN A 298 24.83 -2.01 2.60
CA GLN A 298 23.70 -2.92 2.41
C GLN A 298 23.24 -3.06 0.94
N VAL A 299 23.40 -2.04 0.09
CA VAL A 299 23.02 -2.10 -1.34
C VAL A 299 24.09 -2.83 -2.16
N ASP A 300 25.37 -2.72 -1.77
CA ASP A 300 26.46 -3.47 -2.38
C ASP A 300 26.44 -4.96 -1.96
N GLN A 301 25.97 -5.27 -0.74
CA GLN A 301 25.66 -6.64 -0.33
C GLN A 301 24.52 -7.27 -1.16
N LEU A 302 23.49 -6.49 -1.54
CA LEU A 302 22.42 -6.95 -2.44
C LEU A 302 22.90 -7.13 -3.88
N ALA A 303 23.82 -6.31 -4.38
CA ALA A 303 24.47 -6.53 -5.67
C ALA A 303 25.31 -7.82 -5.70
N SER A 304 25.82 -8.26 -4.54
CA SER A 304 26.53 -9.53 -4.38
C SER A 304 25.61 -10.75 -4.49
N VAL A 305 24.30 -10.61 -4.26
CA VAL A 305 23.29 -11.67 -4.50
C VAL A 305 23.23 -12.05 -5.98
N ARG A 306 23.57 -11.14 -6.89
CA ARG A 306 23.70 -11.44 -8.33
C ARG A 306 24.75 -12.53 -8.62
N GLN A 307 25.72 -12.73 -7.72
CA GLN A 307 26.71 -13.81 -7.84
C GLN A 307 26.14 -15.19 -7.44
N LEU A 308 25.04 -15.26 -6.67
CA LEU A 308 24.37 -16.54 -6.39
C LEU A 308 23.73 -17.16 -7.65
N LYS A 309 23.41 -16.34 -8.67
CA LYS A 309 22.94 -16.79 -9.99
C LYS A 309 24.00 -17.63 -10.73
N VAL A 310 25.29 -17.45 -10.41
CA VAL A 310 26.42 -18.18 -11.02
C VAL A 310 26.66 -19.54 -10.36
N VAL A 311 26.18 -19.75 -9.13
CA VAL A 311 26.35 -21.02 -8.40
C VAL A 311 25.17 -21.99 -8.61
N ALA A 312 24.03 -21.48 -9.07
CA ALA A 312 22.81 -22.26 -9.31
C ALA A 312 22.58 -22.63 -10.80
N SER A 313 23.53 -22.29 -11.68
CA SER A 313 23.58 -22.75 -13.09
C SER A 313 24.61 -23.86 -13.22
#